data_AF-A0A369IM77-F1
#
_entry.id   AF-A0A369IM77-F1
#
_cell.length_a   1.000
_cell.length_b   1.000
_cell.length_c   1.000
_cell.angle_alpha   90.00
_cell.angle_beta   90.00
_cell.angle_gamma   90.00
#
_symmetry.space_group_name_H-M   'P 1'
#
loop_
_entity.id
_entity.type
_entity.pdbx_description
1 polymer ?
#
loop_
_entity_poly.entity_id
_entity_poly.type
_entity_poly.pdbx_seq_one_letter_code
_entity_poly.pdbx_strand_id
1 'polypeptide(L)'
;MIFSGMNNTLKFAIYIVVFSLIWLVGEKLLGYQNTIVDWLPFTSLLWLILIGVFYIVFLRSTRQQATKVVYKTNVKSLVTLSIYWLLAFGLVKWVYFLFVNPDYFNDLIIRGREWLTLTATSEENFENATRMMDDFLQLPVYLGITTTVQLIFCLIYAFLFPAFVKNK
;
A
#
# COMPACT_ATOMS: atom_id res chain seq x y z
N MET A 1 -6.17 -26.89 2.01
CA MET A 1 -7.27 -27.10 2.98
C MET A 1 -7.14 -26.25 4.25
N ILE A 2 -6.40 -25.11 4.23
CA ILE A 2 -6.02 -24.37 5.45
C ILE A 2 -7.07 -23.32 5.91
N PHE A 3 -8.04 -22.97 5.05
CA PHE A 3 -8.95 -21.83 5.31
C PHE A 3 -10.43 -22.18 5.51
N SER A 4 -10.79 -23.45 5.72
CA SER A 4 -12.21 -23.88 5.70
C SER A 4 -13.07 -23.36 6.85
N GLY A 5 -12.49 -22.79 7.92
CA GLY A 5 -13.22 -22.18 9.05
C GLY A 5 -13.01 -20.68 9.24
N MET A 6 -12.27 -20.02 8.33
CA MET A 6 -11.84 -18.63 8.54
C MET A 6 -12.83 -17.64 7.92
N ASN A 7 -13.19 -16.59 8.66
CA ASN A 7 -14.03 -15.52 8.13
C ASN A 7 -13.42 -14.95 6.84
N ASN A 8 -14.25 -14.76 5.82
CA ASN A 8 -13.85 -14.29 4.49
C ASN A 8 -13.03 -12.99 4.56
N THR A 9 -13.36 -12.08 5.49
CA THR A 9 -12.58 -10.84 5.70
C THR A 9 -11.13 -11.12 6.06
N LEU A 10 -10.89 -12.02 7.01
CA LEU A 10 -9.53 -12.36 7.43
C LEU A 10 -8.76 -13.08 6.32
N LYS A 11 -9.45 -13.91 5.54
CA LYS A 11 -8.87 -14.60 4.37
C LYS A 11 -8.35 -13.63 3.33
N PHE A 12 -9.16 -12.65 2.95
CA PHE A 12 -8.74 -11.63 1.99
C PHE A 12 -7.70 -10.68 2.57
N ALA A 13 -7.76 -10.35 3.86
CA ALA A 13 -6.72 -9.56 4.51
C ALA A 13 -5.35 -10.25 4.41
N ILE A 14 -5.29 -11.55 4.68
CA ILE A 14 -4.06 -12.34 4.54
C ILE A 14 -3.58 -12.37 3.09
N TYR A 15 -4.48 -12.58 2.12
CA TYR A 15 -4.09 -12.57 0.70
C TYR A 15 -3.50 -11.23 0.26
N ILE A 16 -4.11 -10.12 0.68
CA ILE A 16 -3.60 -8.78 0.40
C ILE A 16 -2.21 -8.59 1.03
N VAL A 17 -2.03 -8.96 2.31
CA VAL A 17 -0.75 -8.82 3.00
C VAL A 17 0.35 -9.65 2.34
N VAL A 18 0.07 -10.91 2.03
CA VAL A 18 1.03 -11.81 1.37
C VAL A 18 1.38 -11.30 -0.02
N PHE A 19 0.39 -10.92 -0.82
CA PHE A 19 0.62 -10.31 -2.13
C PHE A 19 1.49 -9.05 -2.03
N SER A 20 1.21 -8.19 -1.06
CA SER A 20 1.95 -6.93 -0.86
C SER A 20 3.38 -7.16 -0.38
N LEU A 21 3.62 -8.18 0.45
CA LEU A 21 4.98 -8.57 0.82
C LEU A 21 5.76 -9.11 -0.37
N ILE A 22 5.14 -9.99 -1.18
CA ILE A 22 5.74 -10.50 -2.42
C ILE A 22 6.06 -9.33 -3.35
N TRP A 23 5.17 -8.35 -3.45
CA TRP A 23 5.39 -7.15 -4.25
C TRP A 23 6.59 -6.34 -3.76
N LEU A 24 6.67 -6.04 -2.46
CA LEU A 24 7.81 -5.31 -1.87
C LEU A 24 9.15 -6.01 -2.12
N VAL A 25 9.19 -7.34 -1.90
CA VAL A 25 10.40 -8.14 -2.17
C VAL A 25 10.73 -8.11 -3.65
N GLY A 26 9.74 -8.26 -4.53
CA GLY A 26 9.92 -8.16 -5.98
C GLY A 26 10.47 -6.80 -6.41
N GLU A 27 9.95 -5.70 -5.85
CA GLU A 27 10.44 -4.35 -6.11
C GLU A 27 11.92 -4.20 -5.75
N LYS A 28 12.33 -4.72 -4.59
CA LYS A 28 13.75 -4.73 -4.21
C LYS A 28 14.60 -5.55 -5.17
N LEU A 29 14.18 -6.79 -5.48
CA LEU A 29 14.95 -7.68 -6.35
C LEU A 29 15.12 -7.13 -7.77
N LEU A 30 14.13 -6.39 -8.26
CA LEU A 30 14.18 -5.71 -9.56
C LEU A 30 14.90 -4.35 -9.50
N GLY A 31 15.34 -3.92 -8.32
CA GLY A 31 16.10 -2.69 -8.11
C GLY A 31 15.24 -1.42 -7.97
N TYR A 32 13.91 -1.51 -7.95
CA TYR A 32 13.03 -0.35 -7.77
C TYR A 32 13.24 0.37 -6.43
N GLN A 33 13.78 -0.34 -5.43
CA GLN A 33 14.05 0.23 -4.11
C GLN A 33 15.52 0.68 -3.94
N ASN A 34 16.36 0.55 -4.98
CA ASN A 34 17.81 0.80 -4.88
C ASN A 34 18.35 1.49 -6.16
N THR A 35 18.32 0.81 -7.31
CA THR A 35 18.99 1.26 -8.55
C THR A 35 18.11 2.04 -9.52
N ILE A 36 16.80 1.82 -9.53
CA ILE A 36 15.83 2.47 -10.43
C ILE A 36 14.65 3.06 -9.65
N VAL A 37 14.99 3.77 -8.58
CA VAL A 37 14.07 4.42 -7.64
C VAL A 37 13.06 5.35 -8.31
N ASP A 38 13.43 5.98 -9.42
CA ASP A 38 12.57 6.91 -10.16
C ASP A 38 11.24 6.26 -10.62
N TRP A 39 11.22 4.93 -10.73
CA TRP A 39 10.03 4.16 -11.10
C TRP A 39 9.14 3.77 -9.91
N LEU A 40 9.63 3.90 -8.68
CA LEU A 40 8.94 3.49 -7.46
C LEU A 40 7.54 4.11 -7.29
N PRO A 41 7.28 5.38 -7.66
CA PRO A 41 5.93 5.94 -7.61
C PRO A 41 4.95 5.19 -8.54
N PHE A 42 5.41 4.77 -9.71
CA PHE A 42 4.57 4.05 -10.69
C PHE A 42 4.28 2.62 -10.24
N THR A 43 5.29 1.91 -9.70
CA THR A 43 5.08 0.56 -9.17
C THR A 43 4.16 0.57 -7.95
N SER A 44 4.29 1.59 -7.08
CA SER A 44 3.40 1.81 -5.94
C SER A 44 1.94 2.07 -6.36
N LEU A 45 1.73 2.90 -7.39
CA LEU A 45 0.39 3.14 -7.94
C LEU A 45 -0.20 1.89 -8.59
N LEU A 46 0.61 1.13 -9.34
CA LEU A 46 0.18 -0.14 -9.93
C LEU A 46 -0.22 -1.14 -8.84
N TRP A 47 0.57 -1.27 -7.77
CA TRP A 47 0.24 -2.10 -6.62
C TRP A 47 -1.10 -1.71 -6.00
N LEU A 48 -1.37 -0.42 -5.78
CA LEU A 48 -2.66 0.06 -5.26
C LEU A 48 -3.83 -0.35 -6.17
N ILE A 49 -3.69 -0.20 -7.49
CA ILE A 49 -4.70 -0.64 -8.46
C ILE A 49 -4.97 -2.15 -8.33
N LEU A 50 -3.91 -2.96 -8.19
CA LEU A 50 -4.04 -4.41 -8.00
C LEU A 50 -4.71 -4.76 -6.67
N ILE A 51 -4.51 -3.97 -5.60
CA ILE A 51 -5.30 -4.11 -4.36
C ILE A 51 -6.79 -3.92 -4.63
N GLY A 52 -7.17 -2.99 -5.52
CA GLY A 52 -8.56 -2.82 -5.95
C GLY A 52 -9.20 -4.10 -6.49
N VAL A 53 -8.43 -4.95 -7.18
CA VAL A 53 -8.92 -6.25 -7.67
C VAL A 53 -9.35 -7.17 -6.52
N PHE A 54 -8.58 -7.21 -5.42
CA PHE A 54 -8.96 -7.97 -4.23
C PHE A 54 -10.28 -7.50 -3.63
N TYR A 55 -10.55 -6.19 -3.64
CA TYR A 55 -11.81 -5.63 -3.13
C TYR A 55 -13.00 -6.07 -3.99
N ILE A 56 -12.84 -6.08 -5.32
CA ILE A 56 -13.87 -6.54 -6.25
C ILE A 56 -14.14 -8.04 -6.04
N VAL A 57 -13.09 -8.87 -5.94
CA VAL A 57 -13.22 -10.31 -5.72
C VAL A 57 -13.84 -10.60 -4.34
N PHE A 58 -13.47 -9.85 -3.31
CA PHE A 58 -14.07 -9.95 -1.98
C PHE A 58 -15.57 -9.69 -2.03
N LEU A 59 -16.02 -8.58 -2.63
CA LEU A 59 -17.45 -8.28 -2.78
C LEU A 59 -18.22 -9.40 -3.51
N ARG A 60 -17.63 -9.98 -4.56
CA ARG A 60 -18.23 -11.10 -5.29
C ARG A 60 -18.36 -12.35 -4.43
N SER A 61 -17.35 -12.67 -3.63
CA SER A 61 -17.37 -13.83 -2.74
C SER A 61 -18.40 -13.68 -1.60
N THR A 62 -18.53 -12.48 -1.02
CA THR A 62 -19.49 -12.21 0.05
C THR A 62 -20.94 -12.29 -0.43
N ARG A 63 -21.20 -11.97 -1.72
CA ARG A 63 -22.52 -12.15 -2.34
C ARG A 63 -22.96 -13.60 -2.47
N GLN A 64 -22.04 -14.50 -2.82
CA GLN A 64 -22.37 -15.92 -2.93
C GLN A 64 -22.87 -16.51 -1.60
N GLN A 65 -22.55 -15.86 -0.48
CA GLN A 65 -22.92 -16.28 0.86
C GLN A 65 -24.16 -15.55 1.42
N ALA A 66 -24.66 -14.49 0.76
CA ALA A 66 -25.70 -13.62 1.32
C ALA A 66 -26.90 -13.43 0.38
N THR A 67 -28.11 -13.67 0.90
CA THR A 67 -29.38 -13.61 0.14
C THR A 67 -29.86 -12.19 -0.19
N LYS A 68 -29.37 -11.15 0.50
CA LYS A 68 -29.65 -9.74 0.17
C LYS A 68 -28.46 -8.86 0.55
N VAL A 69 -27.83 -8.26 -0.44
CA VAL A 69 -26.66 -7.40 -0.24
C VAL A 69 -27.05 -5.92 -0.33
N VAL A 70 -26.88 -5.20 0.78
CA VAL A 70 -27.18 -3.77 0.91
C VAL A 70 -25.88 -2.98 0.82
N TYR A 71 -25.89 -1.84 0.10
CA TYR A 71 -24.72 -0.96 -0.09
C TYR A 71 -23.99 -0.67 1.24
N LYS A 72 -24.73 -0.29 2.29
CA LYS A 72 -24.17 -0.01 3.63
C LYS A 72 -23.41 -1.20 4.23
N THR A 73 -23.90 -2.42 4.02
CA THR A 73 -23.23 -3.65 4.47
C THR A 73 -21.93 -3.88 3.72
N ASN A 74 -21.91 -3.64 2.41
CA ASN A 74 -20.70 -3.74 1.59
C ASN A 74 -19.64 -2.72 2.00
N VAL A 75 -20.02 -1.45 2.15
CA VAL A 75 -19.11 -0.39 2.64
C VAL A 75 -18.49 -0.80 3.97
N LYS A 76 -19.32 -1.21 4.95
CA LYS A 76 -18.84 -1.64 6.27
C LYS A 76 -17.86 -2.82 6.16
N SER A 77 -18.17 -3.81 5.32
CA SER A 77 -17.29 -4.97 5.12
C SER A 77 -15.95 -4.61 4.49
N LEU A 78 -15.93 -3.68 3.53
CA LEU A 78 -14.70 -3.22 2.88
C LEU A 78 -13.86 -2.33 3.79
N VAL A 79 -14.48 -1.45 4.58
CA VAL A 79 -13.76 -0.68 5.62
C VAL A 79 -13.15 -1.63 6.65
N THR A 80 -13.90 -2.66 7.06
CA THR A 80 -13.38 -3.67 7.99
C THR A 80 -12.20 -4.42 7.37
N LEU A 81 -12.32 -4.90 6.13
CA LEU A 81 -11.21 -5.52 5.40
C LEU A 81 -9.97 -4.61 5.38
N SER A 82 -10.17 -3.32 5.09
CA SER A 82 -9.14 -2.29 5.02
C SER A 82 -8.35 -2.19 6.32
N ILE A 83 -9.05 -2.07 7.45
CA ILE A 83 -8.41 -1.96 8.77
C ILE A 83 -7.53 -3.18 9.05
N TYR A 84 -8.04 -4.38 8.79
CA TYR A 84 -7.32 -5.63 9.10
C TYR A 84 -6.02 -5.74 8.31
N TRP A 85 -6.08 -5.52 6.99
CA TRP A 85 -4.90 -5.68 6.16
C TRP A 85 -3.92 -4.51 6.32
N LEU A 86 -4.38 -3.27 6.53
CA LEU A 86 -3.49 -2.13 6.74
C LEU A 86 -2.67 -2.25 8.02
N LEU A 87 -3.30 -2.69 9.13
CA LEU A 87 -2.58 -2.92 10.38
C LEU A 87 -1.53 -4.02 10.23
N ALA A 88 -1.92 -5.15 9.63
CA ALA A 88 -0.99 -6.25 9.38
C ALA A 88 0.13 -5.83 8.42
N PHE A 89 -0.18 -5.07 7.37
CA PHE A 89 0.81 -4.63 6.39
C PHE A 89 1.73 -3.53 6.95
N GLY A 90 1.25 -2.68 7.85
CA GLY A 90 2.10 -1.74 8.59
C GLY A 90 3.20 -2.46 9.36
N LEU A 91 2.85 -3.55 10.07
CA LEU A 91 3.82 -4.40 10.76
C LEU A 91 4.78 -5.10 9.78
N VAL A 92 4.27 -5.62 8.66
CA VAL A 92 5.11 -6.23 7.61
C VAL A 92 6.10 -5.22 7.05
N LYS A 93 5.66 -4.01 6.69
CA LYS A 93 6.56 -2.94 6.21
C LYS A 93 7.60 -2.57 7.26
N TRP A 94 7.21 -2.45 8.53
CA TRP A 94 8.13 -2.18 9.64
C TRP A 94 9.24 -3.23 9.73
N VAL A 95 8.88 -4.52 9.76
CA VAL A 95 9.86 -5.63 9.79
C VAL A 95 10.70 -5.66 8.51
N TYR A 96 10.07 -5.45 7.36
CA TYR A 96 10.73 -5.45 6.06
C TYR A 96 11.85 -4.40 6.00
N PHE A 97 11.56 -3.15 6.36
CA PHE A 97 12.57 -2.09 6.30
C PHE A 97 13.61 -2.17 7.42
N LEU A 98 13.37 -2.91 8.50
CA LEU A 98 14.40 -3.12 9.53
C LEU A 98 15.34 -4.28 9.22
N PHE A 99 14.84 -5.35 8.60
CA PHE A 99 15.59 -6.61 8.50
C PHE A 99 15.82 -7.09 7.06
N VAL A 100 14.92 -6.74 6.14
CA VAL A 100 15.00 -7.19 4.75
C VAL A 100 15.65 -6.13 3.88
N ASN A 101 15.27 -4.85 4.03
CA ASN A 101 15.85 -3.74 3.28
C ASN A 101 16.25 -2.56 4.20
N PRO A 102 17.26 -2.75 5.08
CA PRO A 102 17.69 -1.72 6.02
C PRO A 102 18.26 -0.46 5.35
N ASP A 103 18.87 -0.61 4.17
CA ASP A 103 19.52 0.49 3.46
C ASP A 103 18.55 1.35 2.64
N TYR A 104 17.29 0.94 2.52
CA TYR A 104 16.27 1.58 1.67
C TYR A 104 16.21 3.10 1.82
N PHE A 105 16.11 3.60 3.06
CA PHE A 105 15.99 5.04 3.29
C PHE A 105 17.27 5.80 2.93
N ASN A 106 18.44 5.19 3.19
CA ASN A 106 19.71 5.79 2.82
C ASN A 106 19.87 5.86 1.30
N ASP A 107 19.52 4.79 0.59
CA ASP A 107 19.53 4.74 -0.88
C ASP A 107 18.60 5.81 -1.48
N LEU A 108 17.40 5.98 -0.91
CA LEU A 108 16.48 7.04 -1.32
C LEU A 108 17.02 8.45 -1.07
N ILE A 109 17.66 8.69 0.07
CA ILE A 109 18.25 9.99 0.42
C ILE A 109 19.39 10.32 -0.56
N ILE A 110 20.29 9.37 -0.82
CA ILE A 110 21.41 9.57 -1.75
C ILE A 110 20.88 9.93 -3.14
N ARG A 111 19.94 9.12 -3.66
CA ARG A 111 19.34 9.33 -4.98
C ARG A 111 18.57 10.66 -5.05
N GLY A 112 17.84 11.00 -4.00
CA GLY A 112 17.12 12.27 -3.94
C GLY A 112 18.05 13.48 -3.92
N ARG A 113 19.20 13.40 -3.23
CA ARG A 113 20.24 14.44 -3.27
C ARG A 113 20.86 14.59 -4.65
N GLU A 114 21.14 13.48 -5.34
CA GLU A 114 21.61 13.51 -6.73
C GLU A 114 20.61 14.23 -7.64
N TRP A 115 19.31 13.93 -7.50
CA TRP A 115 18.27 14.59 -8.30
C TRP A 115 18.12 16.07 -7.98
N LEU A 116 18.17 16.44 -6.69
CA LEU A 116 18.10 17.84 -6.27
C LEU A 116 19.32 18.63 -6.77
N THR A 117 20.50 18.03 -6.84
CA THR A 117 21.70 18.71 -7.36
C THR A 117 21.52 19.10 -8.83
N LEU A 118 20.79 18.30 -9.60
CA LEU A 118 20.53 18.55 -11.03
C LEU A 118 19.37 19.52 -11.28
N THR A 119 18.46 19.69 -10.31
CA THR A 119 17.19 20.38 -10.51
C THR A 119 17.01 21.63 -9.65
N ALA A 120 17.80 21.79 -8.59
CA ALA A 120 17.72 22.95 -7.71
C ALA A 120 18.15 24.23 -8.46
N THR A 121 17.32 25.25 -8.36
CA THR A 121 17.56 26.56 -8.97
C THR A 121 18.40 27.50 -8.10
N SER A 122 18.62 27.13 -6.84
CA SER A 122 19.43 27.86 -5.85
C SER A 122 19.91 26.93 -4.74
N GLU A 123 20.98 27.32 -4.04
CA GLU A 123 21.52 26.59 -2.87
C GLU A 123 20.47 26.47 -1.76
N GLU A 124 19.73 27.56 -1.48
CA GLU A 124 18.66 27.57 -0.47
C GLU A 124 17.54 26.56 -0.81
N ASN A 125 17.18 26.41 -2.08
CA ASN A 125 16.19 25.43 -2.51
C ASN A 125 16.72 24.00 -2.34
N PHE A 126 17.99 23.77 -2.64
CA PHE A 126 18.65 22.49 -2.43
C PHE A 126 18.68 22.09 -0.95
N GLU A 127 19.12 22.99 -0.07
CA GLU A 127 19.19 22.76 1.37
C GLU A 127 17.80 22.50 1.98
N ASN A 128 16.81 23.32 1.61
CA ASN A 128 15.44 23.15 2.10
C ASN A 128 14.82 21.82 1.65
N ALA A 129 14.96 21.46 0.37
CA ALA A 129 14.42 20.21 -0.16
C ALA A 129 15.13 18.99 0.45
N THR A 130 16.44 19.07 0.63
CA THR A 130 17.23 18.02 1.28
C THR A 130 16.78 17.80 2.73
N ARG A 131 16.60 18.87 3.49
CA ARG A 131 16.09 18.79 4.87
C ARG A 131 14.69 18.16 4.93
N MET A 132 13.78 18.59 4.06
CA MET A 132 12.43 18.01 3.99
C MET A 132 12.47 16.50 3.67
N MET A 133 13.38 16.08 2.80
CA MET A 133 13.55 14.68 2.45
C MET A 133 14.08 13.86 3.63
N ASP A 134 15.10 14.35 4.34
CA ASP A 134 15.66 13.67 5.51
C ASP A 134 14.61 13.51 6.63
N ASP A 135 13.75 14.52 6.83
CA ASP A 135 12.64 14.45 7.79
C ASP A 135 11.56 13.44 7.36
N PHE A 136 11.25 13.38 6.06
CA PHE A 136 10.22 12.50 5.51
C PHE A 136 10.64 11.03 5.46
N LEU A 137 11.92 10.77 5.14
CA LEU A 137 12.46 9.42 4.94
C LEU A 137 12.89 8.73 6.24
N GLN A 138 12.35 9.16 7.37
CA GLN A 138 12.42 8.41 8.62
C GLN A 138 11.34 7.32 8.65
N LEU A 139 11.71 6.10 9.03
CA LEU A 139 10.81 4.94 9.01
C LEU A 139 9.41 5.20 9.63
N PRO A 140 9.27 5.78 10.84
CA PRO A 140 7.96 6.02 11.42
C PRO A 140 7.11 7.01 10.61
N VAL A 141 7.73 8.08 10.11
CA VAL A 141 7.08 9.13 9.31
C VAL A 141 6.63 8.55 7.96
N TYR A 142 7.53 7.86 7.28
CA TYR A 142 7.27 7.18 6.02
C TYR A 142 6.11 6.18 6.14
N LEU A 143 6.10 5.36 7.20
CA LEU A 143 5.01 4.42 7.44
C LEU A 143 3.70 5.11 7.73
N GLY A 144 3.70 6.19 8.50
CA GLY A 144 2.49 6.99 8.77
C GLY A 144 1.89 7.56 7.49
N ILE A 145 2.73 8.18 6.65
CA ILE A 145 2.29 8.82 5.42
C ILE A 145 1.80 7.78 4.40
N THR A 146 2.61 6.75 4.13
CA THR A 146 2.21 5.71 3.15
C THR A 146 0.95 4.97 3.60
N THR A 147 0.78 4.69 4.89
CA THR A 147 -0.43 4.04 5.41
C THR A 147 -1.65 4.96 5.31
N THR A 148 -1.48 6.27 5.50
CA THR A 148 -2.55 7.26 5.29
C THR A 148 -2.99 7.30 3.83
N VAL A 149 -2.04 7.34 2.88
CA VAL A 149 -2.35 7.27 1.45
C VAL A 149 -3.10 5.96 1.12
N GLN A 150 -2.62 4.82 1.62
CA GLN A 150 -3.26 3.53 1.42
C GLN A 150 -4.70 3.51 1.99
N LEU A 151 -4.93 4.12 3.15
CA LEU A 151 -6.26 4.26 3.73
C LEU A 151 -7.18 5.09 2.83
N ILE A 152 -6.71 6.19 2.24
CA ILE A 152 -7.50 7.00 1.30
C ILE A 152 -7.96 6.14 0.12
N PHE A 153 -7.05 5.37 -0.50
CA PHE A 153 -7.41 4.45 -1.59
C PHE A 153 -8.39 3.36 -1.13
N CYS A 154 -8.18 2.80 0.06
CA CYS A 154 -9.12 1.84 0.65
C CYS A 154 -10.52 2.42 0.80
N LEU A 155 -10.64 3.67 1.25
CA LEU A 155 -11.92 4.36 1.39
C LEU A 155 -12.54 4.61 0.01
N ILE A 156 -11.76 5.05 -0.97
CA ILE A 156 -12.22 5.18 -2.36
C ILE A 156 -12.81 3.85 -2.83
N TYR A 157 -12.10 2.72 -2.69
CA TYR A 157 -12.62 1.41 -3.07
C TYR A 157 -13.88 1.02 -2.28
N ALA A 158 -13.89 1.30 -0.97
CA ALA A 158 -15.00 0.98 -0.09
C ALA A 158 -16.29 1.72 -0.45
N PHE A 159 -16.22 2.98 -0.90
CA PHE A 159 -17.38 3.76 -1.29
C PHE A 159 -17.75 3.59 -2.77
N LEU A 160 -16.75 3.49 -3.64
CA LEU A 160 -16.93 3.42 -5.09
C LEU A 160 -17.44 2.05 -5.52
N PHE A 161 -16.73 0.97 -5.18
CA PHE A 161 -16.98 -0.35 -5.76
C PHE A 161 -18.36 -0.92 -5.43
N PRO A 162 -18.92 -0.78 -4.21
CA PRO A 162 -20.26 -1.27 -3.93
C PRO A 162 -21.35 -0.68 -4.83
N ALA A 163 -21.15 0.51 -5.42
CA ALA A 163 -22.09 1.11 -6.36
C ALA A 163 -22.10 0.42 -7.74
N PHE A 164 -20.97 -0.14 -8.17
CA PHE A 164 -20.84 -0.82 -9.47
C PHE A 164 -21.21 -2.30 -9.43
N VAL A 165 -21.33 -2.87 -8.23
CA VAL A 165 -21.78 -4.25 -8.06
C VAL A 165 -23.31 -4.28 -8.17
N LYS A 166 -23.83 -4.30 -9.41
CA LYS A 166 -25.28 -4.35 -9.72
C LYS A 166 -25.99 -5.48 -8.97
N ASN A 167 -27.14 -5.20 -8.35
CA ASN A 167 -28.07 -6.24 -7.91
C ASN A 167 -28.61 -6.91 -9.18
N LYS A 168 -28.14 -8.12 -9.47
CA LYS A 168 -28.90 -9.05 -10.33
C LYS A 168 -29.74 -9.89 -9.40
#